data_AF-A0A3M6ZF88-F1
#
_entry.id   AF-A0A3M6ZF88-F1
#
_cell.length_a   1.000
_cell.length_b   1.000
_cell.length_c   1.000
_cell.angle_alpha   90.00
_cell.angle_beta   90.00
_cell.angle_gamma   90.00
#
_symmetry.space_group_name_H-M   'P 1'
#
loop_
_entity.id
_entity.type
_entity.pdbx_description
1 polymer ?
#
loop_
_entity_poly.entity_id
_entity_poly.type
_entity_poly.pdbx_seq_one_letter_code
_entity_poly.pdbx_strand_id
1 'polypeptide(L)'
;MSSSHAKFYTAINTVLIAPCIVGKSTMFRKPHLNHLTHGQGIDYFSQNICEDHLIGDLLWKGRVPEEEGARGEKLGKHALCFGDLAVQPMANMSVSEYWERRVRWLRVRKFTVTLATLVEPGTESFLCSIYGAFAITCLPWLRESLGLRGSLSEAVVFWFLSVIFWCAVDWTLYLHLHAFKSTQIDEDTPVFARPQRRRSFGEWLLAWLGRETLAFPIWFWAFWGGTRVEWRGRKFWVGMDMKVHELDEKNGQTEPVLNGHSKQRKE
;
A
#
# COMPACT_ATOMS: atom_id res chain seq x y z
N MET A 1 -0.37 14.16 1.88
CA MET A 1 -1.10 12.92 2.27
C MET A 1 -0.13 11.74 2.30
N SER A 2 1.04 11.88 2.94
CA SER A 2 2.20 11.00 2.69
C SER A 2 2.47 9.94 3.77
N SER A 3 1.72 9.91 4.87
CA SER A 3 2.06 9.03 6.00
C SER A 3 1.51 7.61 5.89
N SER A 4 0.32 7.36 5.29
CA SER A 4 -0.28 6.01 5.28
C SER A 4 0.65 4.97 4.66
N HIS A 5 1.20 5.29 3.49
CA HIS A 5 2.06 4.36 2.77
C HIS A 5 3.35 4.08 3.55
N ALA A 6 4.02 5.12 4.05
CA ALA A 6 5.21 4.96 4.88
C ALA A 6 4.91 4.16 6.15
N LYS A 7 3.81 4.47 6.85
CA LYS A 7 3.37 3.80 8.08
C LYS A 7 3.16 2.29 7.87
N PHE A 8 2.34 1.90 6.90
CA PHE A 8 2.05 0.48 6.66
C PHE A 8 3.26 -0.27 6.10
N TYR A 9 3.98 0.34 5.15
CA TYR A 9 5.16 -0.27 4.56
C TYR A 9 6.25 -0.52 5.60
N THR A 10 6.54 0.47 6.44
CA THR A 10 7.54 0.33 7.52
C THR A 10 7.09 -0.67 8.57
N ALA A 11 5.83 -0.62 9.02
CA ALA A 11 5.32 -1.55 10.03
C ALA A 11 5.39 -3.01 9.56
N ILE A 12 4.85 -3.33 8.39
CA ILE A 12 4.82 -4.71 7.87
C ILE A 12 6.24 -5.25 7.64
N ASN A 13 7.13 -4.45 7.03
CA ASN A 13 8.50 -4.87 6.78
C ASN A 13 9.36 -4.92 8.04
N THR A 14 9.00 -4.21 9.11
CA THR A 14 9.68 -4.31 10.42
C THR A 14 9.32 -5.62 11.12
N VAL A 15 8.04 -6.02 11.08
CA VAL A 15 7.58 -7.27 11.74
C VAL A 15 7.84 -8.52 10.90
N LEU A 16 8.21 -8.37 9.62
CA LEU A 16 8.60 -9.47 8.72
C LEU A 16 7.55 -10.60 8.64
N ILE A 17 6.26 -10.24 8.60
CA ILE A 17 5.17 -11.22 8.45
C ILE A 17 4.78 -11.47 6.99
N ALA A 18 5.13 -10.54 6.09
CA ALA A 18 4.85 -10.61 4.66
C ALA A 18 5.84 -9.71 3.89
N PRO A 19 6.14 -10.00 2.61
CA PRO A 19 6.92 -9.11 1.76
C PRO A 19 6.05 -7.90 1.37
N CYS A 20 6.15 -6.80 2.11
CA CYS A 20 5.52 -5.55 1.67
C CYS A 20 6.47 -4.86 0.71
N ILE A 21 6.28 -5.14 -0.58
CA ILE A 21 7.07 -4.54 -1.66
C ILE A 21 6.19 -3.56 -2.42
N VAL A 22 6.83 -2.51 -2.94
CA VAL A 22 6.23 -1.52 -3.81
C VAL A 22 7.08 -1.43 -5.07
N GLY A 23 6.48 -1.22 -6.23
CA GLY A 23 7.14 -1.22 -7.54
C GLY A 23 8.12 -0.06 -7.77
N LYS A 24 8.63 0.55 -6.70
CA LYS A 24 9.60 1.63 -6.66
C LYS A 24 10.56 1.40 -5.50
N SER A 25 11.81 1.83 -5.64
CA SER A 25 12.79 1.81 -4.54
C SER A 25 12.95 0.43 -3.86
N THR A 26 12.80 -0.65 -4.64
CA THR A 26 13.01 -2.03 -4.19
C THR A 26 14.17 -2.64 -4.95
N MET A 27 15.01 -3.41 -4.27
CA MET A 27 16.08 -4.20 -4.87
C MET A 27 15.86 -5.68 -4.57
N PHE A 28 16.18 -6.54 -5.53
CA PHE A 28 16.21 -7.98 -5.37
C PHE A 28 17.43 -8.57 -6.07
N ARG A 29 17.85 -9.76 -5.65
CA ARG A 29 19.01 -10.45 -6.22
C ARG A 29 18.62 -11.10 -7.55
N LYS A 30 19.23 -10.65 -8.65
CA LYS A 30 19.02 -11.22 -9.99
C LYS A 30 19.22 -12.74 -10.05
N PRO A 31 20.26 -13.35 -9.43
CA PRO A 31 20.43 -14.80 -9.46
C PRO A 31 19.27 -15.56 -8.81
N HIS A 32 18.74 -15.05 -7.70
CA HIS A 32 17.61 -15.64 -6.98
C HIS A 32 16.33 -15.56 -7.82
N LEU A 33 16.06 -14.39 -8.40
CA LEU A 33 14.91 -14.22 -9.27
C LEU A 33 14.98 -15.15 -10.49
N ASN A 34 16.14 -15.20 -11.16
CA ASN A 34 16.34 -16.05 -12.33
C ASN A 34 16.18 -17.54 -12.00
N HIS A 35 16.68 -17.98 -10.84
CA HIS A 35 16.52 -19.36 -10.40
C HIS A 35 15.03 -19.71 -10.23
N LEU A 36 14.27 -18.87 -9.53
CA LEU A 36 12.86 -19.10 -9.24
C LEU A 36 11.93 -18.93 -10.46
N THR A 37 12.41 -18.30 -11.53
CA THR A 37 11.65 -18.03 -12.77
C THR A 37 12.18 -18.81 -13.96
N HIS A 38 13.02 -19.83 -13.74
CA HIS A 38 13.61 -20.66 -14.79
C HIS A 38 14.32 -19.84 -15.89
N GLY A 39 14.98 -18.76 -15.49
CA GLY A 39 15.73 -17.87 -16.38
C GLY A 39 14.92 -16.76 -17.06
N GLN A 40 13.60 -16.71 -16.90
CA GLN A 40 12.76 -15.65 -17.48
C GLN A 40 12.91 -14.29 -16.77
N GLY A 41 13.29 -14.31 -15.48
CA GLY A 41 13.51 -13.11 -14.70
C GLY A 41 12.22 -12.29 -14.53
N ILE A 42 12.29 -10.98 -14.79
CA ILE A 42 11.14 -10.07 -14.65
C ILE A 42 10.05 -10.36 -15.71
N ASP A 43 10.42 -10.88 -16.87
CA ASP A 43 9.48 -11.16 -17.97
C ASP A 43 8.41 -12.19 -17.58
N TYR A 44 8.73 -13.06 -16.62
CA TYR A 44 7.78 -14.00 -16.01
C TYR A 44 6.51 -13.32 -15.47
N PHE A 45 6.63 -12.07 -15.01
CA PHE A 45 5.53 -11.30 -14.40
C PHE A 45 4.90 -10.27 -15.35
N SER A 46 5.30 -10.26 -16.62
CA SER A 46 4.84 -9.30 -17.62
C SER A 46 3.33 -9.30 -17.83
N GLN A 47 2.61 -10.37 -17.47
CA GLN A 47 1.15 -10.45 -17.60
C GLN A 47 0.39 -9.90 -16.37
N ASN A 48 1.10 -9.41 -15.37
CA ASN A 48 0.54 -8.97 -14.09
C ASN A 48 0.68 -7.45 -13.91
N ILE A 49 -0.33 -6.81 -13.31
CA ILE A 49 -0.31 -5.37 -12.96
C ILE A 49 0.32 -5.08 -11.59
N CYS A 50 0.48 -6.13 -10.79
CA CYS A 50 1.13 -6.13 -9.48
C CYS A 50 2.37 -7.03 -9.53
N GLU A 51 3.17 -6.86 -10.57
CA GLU A 51 4.41 -7.59 -10.77
C GLU A 51 5.36 -7.45 -9.58
N ASP A 52 5.38 -6.26 -8.97
CA ASP A 52 6.17 -5.93 -7.79
C ASP A 52 5.85 -6.81 -6.58
N HIS A 53 4.56 -6.96 -6.28
CA HIS A 53 4.06 -7.81 -5.21
C HIS A 53 4.37 -9.29 -5.50
N LEU A 54 4.15 -9.73 -6.74
CA LEU A 54 4.39 -11.13 -7.13
C LEU A 54 5.87 -11.52 -7.10
N ILE A 55 6.77 -10.61 -7.50
CA ILE A 55 8.22 -10.78 -7.34
C ILE A 55 8.55 -10.95 -5.85
N GLY A 56 8.00 -10.10 -5.00
CA GLY A 56 8.19 -10.18 -3.56
C GLY A 56 7.68 -11.48 -2.95
N ASP A 57 6.48 -11.91 -3.33
CA ASP A 57 5.88 -13.15 -2.86
C ASP A 57 6.66 -14.39 -3.32
N LEU A 58 7.10 -14.40 -4.59
CA LEU A 58 7.93 -15.47 -5.13
C LEU A 58 9.25 -15.58 -4.39
N LEU A 59 9.96 -14.46 -4.15
CA LEU A 59 11.23 -14.45 -3.43
C LEU A 59 11.06 -14.82 -1.95
N TRP A 60 9.94 -14.43 -1.34
CA TRP A 60 9.65 -14.73 0.06
C TRP A 60 9.39 -16.22 0.29
N LYS A 61 8.59 -16.85 -0.59
CA LYS A 61 8.17 -18.26 -0.45
C LYS A 61 9.14 -19.23 -1.13
N GLY A 62 9.80 -18.80 -2.19
CA GLY A 62 10.71 -19.62 -2.99
C GLY A 62 11.99 -19.97 -2.26
N ARG A 63 12.53 -21.15 -2.54
CA ARG A 63 13.84 -21.57 -2.06
C ARG A 63 14.90 -21.20 -3.08
N VAL A 64 16.00 -20.63 -2.62
CA VAL A 64 17.11 -20.20 -3.47
C VAL A 64 18.25 -21.23 -3.39
N PRO A 65 19.17 -21.29 -4.37
CA PRO A 65 20.17 -22.35 -4.45
C PRO A 65 20.99 -22.54 -3.16
N GLU A 66 21.27 -21.47 -2.44
CA GLU A 66 21.99 -21.49 -1.16
C GLU A 66 21.24 -22.23 -0.04
N GLU A 67 19.90 -22.19 -0.08
CA GLU A 67 19.03 -22.89 0.88
C GLU A 67 18.75 -24.34 0.47
N GLU A 68 18.83 -24.64 -0.82
CA GLU A 68 18.65 -25.99 -1.38
C GLU A 68 19.94 -26.83 -1.32
N GLY A 69 21.11 -26.18 -1.27
CA GLY A 69 22.41 -26.85 -1.23
C GLY A 69 22.61 -27.71 0.02
N ALA A 70 23.62 -28.59 -0.02
CA ALA A 70 23.91 -29.56 1.05
C ALA A 70 24.15 -28.94 2.45
N ARG A 71 24.46 -27.65 2.52
CA ARG A 71 24.64 -26.91 3.79
C ARG A 71 23.33 -26.34 4.36
N GLY A 72 22.28 -26.22 3.55
CA GLY A 72 20.96 -25.73 3.96
C GLY A 72 21.00 -24.39 4.69
N GLU A 73 21.69 -23.40 4.12
CA GLU A 73 21.86 -22.10 4.79
C GLU A 73 20.50 -21.42 4.98
N LYS A 74 20.25 -20.84 6.16
CA LYS A 74 19.02 -20.08 6.41
C LYS A 74 19.25 -18.62 6.02
N LEU A 75 18.64 -18.18 4.92
CA LEU A 75 18.74 -16.79 4.45
C LEU A 75 17.55 -15.95 4.91
N GLY A 76 17.82 -14.70 5.27
CA GLY A 76 16.77 -13.70 5.45
C GLY A 76 16.13 -13.36 4.09
N LYS A 77 14.81 -13.49 4.00
CA LYS A 77 14.06 -13.30 2.74
C LYS A 77 13.79 -11.86 2.37
N HIS A 78 13.85 -10.96 3.35
CA HIS A 78 13.47 -9.56 3.18
C HIS A 78 14.15 -8.70 4.23
N ALA A 79 14.47 -7.46 3.87
CA ALA A 79 14.93 -6.45 4.80
C ALA A 79 14.50 -5.07 4.30
N LEU A 80 14.05 -4.23 5.23
CA LEU A 80 13.83 -2.81 4.99
C LEU A 80 15.16 -2.06 5.10
N CYS A 81 15.51 -1.26 4.10
CA CYS A 81 16.60 -0.30 4.23
C CYS A 81 16.13 0.87 5.11
N PHE A 82 16.63 0.93 6.34
CA PHE A 82 16.34 2.04 7.25
C PHE A 82 17.26 3.22 6.97
N GLY A 83 16.71 4.43 7.09
CA GLY A 83 17.46 5.67 6.93
C GLY A 83 17.04 6.41 5.68
N ASP A 84 16.95 5.76 4.52
CA ASP A 84 16.72 6.48 3.26
C ASP A 84 15.24 6.72 2.93
N LEU A 85 14.97 7.86 2.29
CA LEU A 85 13.64 8.24 1.83
C LEU A 85 13.41 7.80 0.38
N ALA A 86 12.42 6.94 0.17
CA ALA A 86 11.88 6.67 -1.16
C ALA A 86 10.93 7.81 -1.59
N VAL A 87 11.47 8.79 -2.33
CA VAL A 87 10.69 9.97 -2.76
C VAL A 87 9.79 9.65 -3.95
N GLN A 88 8.51 9.96 -3.84
CA GLN A 88 7.55 9.84 -4.94
C GLN A 88 6.91 11.20 -5.25
N PRO A 89 7.03 11.71 -6.50
CA PRO A 89 6.33 12.91 -6.90
C PRO A 89 4.81 12.64 -6.99
N MET A 90 4.05 13.23 -6.07
CA MET A 90 2.60 13.10 -5.97
C MET A 90 1.91 14.47 -5.75
N ALA A 91 2.58 15.55 -6.18
CA ALA A 91 2.05 16.91 -6.07
C ALA A 91 0.88 17.12 -7.06
N ASN A 92 0.03 18.10 -6.75
CA ASN A 92 -1.04 18.60 -7.62
C ASN A 92 -2.11 17.57 -8.04
N MET A 93 -2.32 16.52 -7.24
CA MET A 93 -3.41 15.57 -7.44
C MET A 93 -4.73 16.12 -6.90
N SER A 94 -5.78 16.07 -7.71
CA SER A 94 -7.16 16.35 -7.32
C SER A 94 -7.75 15.24 -6.44
N VAL A 95 -8.88 15.53 -5.79
CA VAL A 95 -9.58 14.52 -4.97
C VAL A 95 -10.14 13.37 -5.83
N SER A 96 -10.57 13.64 -7.06
CA SER A 96 -11.05 12.60 -7.99
C SER A 96 -9.92 11.65 -8.40
N GLU A 97 -8.76 12.19 -8.76
CA GLU A 97 -7.59 11.37 -9.10
C GLU A 97 -7.10 10.55 -7.90
N TYR A 98 -7.19 11.11 -6.69
CA TYR A 98 -6.92 10.38 -5.46
C TYR A 98 -7.87 9.20 -5.27
N TRP A 99 -9.18 9.44 -5.44
CA TRP A 99 -10.23 8.41 -5.36
C TRP A 99 -9.99 7.30 -6.38
N GLU A 100 -9.86 7.66 -7.66
CA GLU A 100 -9.63 6.72 -8.76
C GLU A 100 -8.35 5.90 -8.56
N ARG A 101 -7.27 6.54 -8.12
CA ARG A 101 -6.01 5.86 -7.81
C ARG A 101 -6.20 4.81 -6.70
N ARG A 102 -6.85 5.17 -5.59
CA ARG A 102 -7.05 4.24 -4.47
C ARG A 102 -8.00 3.10 -4.86
N VAL A 103 -9.10 3.40 -5.57
CA VAL A 103 -10.05 2.40 -6.08
C VAL A 103 -9.35 1.41 -7.01
N ARG A 104 -8.53 1.89 -7.95
CA ARG A 104 -7.71 1.04 -8.83
C ARG A 104 -6.88 0.04 -8.04
N TRP A 105 -6.07 0.52 -7.10
CA TRP A 105 -5.17 -0.37 -6.35
C TRP A 105 -5.91 -1.31 -5.40
N LEU A 106 -7.06 -0.92 -4.85
CA LEU A 106 -7.89 -1.81 -4.05
C LEU A 106 -8.57 -2.89 -4.89
N ARG A 107 -9.05 -2.55 -6.09
CA ARG A 107 -9.63 -3.52 -7.04
C ARG A 107 -8.61 -4.55 -7.52
N VAL A 108 -7.36 -4.14 -7.66
CA VAL A 108 -6.28 -5.08 -7.96
C VAL A 108 -5.97 -5.94 -6.73
N ARG A 109 -5.76 -5.31 -5.57
CA ARG A 109 -5.33 -6.00 -4.34
C ARG A 109 -6.36 -6.97 -3.78
N LYS A 110 -7.67 -6.77 -4.01
CA LYS A 110 -8.67 -7.73 -3.56
C LYS A 110 -8.52 -9.12 -4.21
N PHE A 111 -7.87 -9.19 -5.37
CA PHE A 111 -7.57 -10.46 -6.05
C PHE A 111 -6.17 -10.98 -5.74
N THR A 112 -5.18 -10.11 -5.55
CA THR A 112 -3.79 -10.54 -5.29
C THR A 112 -3.51 -10.81 -3.81
N VAL A 113 -4.08 -9.99 -2.91
CA VAL A 113 -3.90 -10.05 -1.45
C VAL A 113 -5.25 -9.88 -0.74
N THR A 114 -6.18 -10.79 -0.99
CA THR A 114 -7.59 -10.69 -0.55
C THR A 114 -7.71 -10.47 0.95
N LEU A 115 -7.02 -11.27 1.78
CA LEU A 115 -7.13 -11.17 3.24
C LEU A 115 -6.67 -9.80 3.74
N ALA A 116 -5.50 -9.34 3.29
CA ALA A 116 -4.98 -8.02 3.65
C ALA A 116 -5.91 -6.90 3.18
N THR A 117 -6.52 -7.06 2.00
CA THR A 117 -7.48 -6.08 1.47
C THR A 117 -8.78 -6.05 2.27
N LEU A 118 -9.25 -7.20 2.76
CA LEU A 118 -10.47 -7.29 3.57
C LEU A 118 -10.32 -6.56 4.90
N VAL A 119 -9.14 -6.66 5.53
CA VAL A 119 -8.86 -6.02 6.83
C VAL A 119 -8.39 -4.57 6.71
N GLU A 120 -7.96 -4.11 5.52
CA GLU A 120 -7.48 -2.73 5.27
C GLU A 120 -8.33 -1.63 5.91
N PRO A 121 -9.68 -1.59 5.77
CA PRO A 121 -10.47 -0.49 6.35
C PRO A 121 -10.41 -0.48 7.89
N GLY A 122 -10.22 -1.64 8.52
CA GLY A 122 -10.08 -1.76 9.97
C GLY A 122 -8.73 -1.28 10.52
N THR A 123 -7.79 -0.94 9.64
CA THR A 123 -6.45 -0.44 10.02
C THR A 123 -6.32 1.08 9.93
N GLU A 124 -7.35 1.76 9.44
CA GLU A 124 -7.41 3.23 9.33
C GLU A 124 -8.06 3.83 10.59
N SER A 125 -7.69 5.07 10.93
CA SER A 125 -7.84 5.57 12.30
C SER A 125 -9.29 5.61 12.77
N PHE A 126 -10.24 6.03 11.93
CA PHE A 126 -11.63 6.22 12.33
C PHE A 126 -12.33 4.89 12.63
N LEU A 127 -12.29 3.94 11.68
CA LEU A 127 -12.95 2.65 11.84
C LEU A 127 -12.23 1.79 12.89
N CYS A 128 -10.90 1.81 12.91
CA CYS A 128 -10.10 1.15 13.96
C CYS A 128 -10.48 1.68 15.34
N SER A 129 -10.62 3.00 15.49
CA SER A 129 -11.02 3.62 16.77
C SER A 129 -12.46 3.27 17.15
N ILE A 130 -13.37 3.06 16.19
CA ILE A 130 -14.74 2.58 16.47
C ILE A 130 -14.69 1.16 17.04
N TYR A 131 -13.89 0.27 16.44
CA TYR A 131 -13.72 -1.09 16.96
C TYR A 131 -13.10 -1.09 18.36
N GLY A 132 -12.10 -0.24 18.60
CA GLY A 132 -11.53 -0.05 19.92
C GLY A 132 -12.54 0.46 20.94
N ALA A 133 -13.31 1.50 20.58
CA ALA A 133 -14.36 2.07 21.43
C ALA A 133 -15.42 1.03 21.78
N PHE A 134 -15.87 0.25 20.80
CA PHE A 134 -16.82 -0.85 21.01
C PHE A 134 -16.23 -1.93 21.94
N ALA A 135 -14.99 -2.34 21.70
CA ALA A 135 -14.32 -3.38 22.47
C ALA A 135 -14.20 -3.00 23.96
N ILE A 136 -13.76 -1.77 24.27
CA ILE A 136 -13.59 -1.34 25.67
C ILE A 136 -14.91 -1.20 26.43
N THR A 137 -16.02 -0.91 25.73
CA THR A 137 -17.33 -0.73 26.38
C THR A 137 -18.13 -2.02 26.47
N CYS A 138 -17.90 -2.97 25.56
CA CYS A 138 -18.70 -4.19 25.46
C CYS A 138 -18.01 -5.44 26.01
N LEU A 139 -16.68 -5.49 26.06
CA LEU A 139 -15.96 -6.64 26.63
C LEU A 139 -15.87 -6.52 28.16
N PRO A 140 -16.46 -7.45 28.95
CA PRO A 140 -16.51 -7.33 30.41
C PRO A 140 -15.13 -7.16 31.05
N TRP A 141 -14.16 -7.95 30.61
CA TRP A 141 -12.79 -7.89 31.11
C TRP A 141 -12.12 -6.51 30.93
N LEU A 142 -12.26 -5.89 29.74
CA LEU A 142 -11.71 -4.56 29.49
C LEU A 142 -12.45 -3.49 30.28
N ARG A 143 -13.78 -3.57 30.30
CA ARG A 143 -14.65 -2.63 31.00
C ARG A 143 -14.36 -2.63 32.50
N GLU A 144 -14.24 -3.79 33.12
CA GLU A 144 -13.96 -3.94 34.56
C GLU A 144 -12.54 -3.50 34.91
N SER A 145 -11.55 -3.88 34.09
CA SER A 145 -10.15 -3.48 34.26
C SER A 145 -9.96 -1.95 34.20
N LEU A 146 -10.69 -1.28 33.30
CA LEU A 146 -10.65 0.17 33.13
C LEU A 146 -11.66 0.94 34.00
N GLY A 147 -12.45 0.23 34.83
CA GLY A 147 -13.47 0.85 35.69
C GLY A 147 -14.59 1.56 34.93
N LEU A 148 -14.87 1.15 33.68
CA LEU A 148 -15.86 1.77 32.80
C LEU A 148 -17.27 1.24 33.09
N ARG A 149 -18.29 2.07 32.84
CA ARG A 149 -19.70 1.68 32.97
C ARG A 149 -20.25 1.04 31.69
N GLY A 150 -19.54 1.14 30.57
CA GLY A 150 -19.98 0.66 29.26
C GLY A 150 -20.98 1.61 28.58
N SER A 151 -20.93 2.89 28.91
CA SER A 151 -21.81 3.93 28.37
C SER A 151 -21.35 4.44 27.01
N LEU A 152 -22.29 4.96 26.22
CA LEU A 152 -21.98 5.57 24.92
C LEU A 152 -21.01 6.76 25.05
N SER A 153 -21.11 7.54 26.13
CA SER A 153 -20.20 8.67 26.38
C SER A 153 -18.76 8.22 26.56
N GLU A 154 -18.53 7.12 27.30
CA GLU A 154 -17.19 6.53 27.44
C GLU A 154 -16.64 6.04 26.10
N ALA A 155 -17.47 5.40 25.27
CA ALA A 155 -17.08 5.00 23.92
C ALA A 155 -16.68 6.20 23.05
N VAL A 156 -17.47 7.27 23.06
CA VAL A 156 -17.20 8.49 22.28
C VAL A 156 -15.91 9.17 22.76
N VAL A 157 -15.71 9.29 24.07
CA VAL A 157 -14.48 9.86 24.64
C VAL A 157 -13.26 9.05 24.21
N PHE A 158 -13.31 7.72 24.33
CA PHE A 158 -12.22 6.86 23.89
C PHE A 158 -11.96 7.00 22.39
N TRP A 159 -13.01 7.03 21.58
CA TRP A 159 -12.88 7.22 20.14
C TRP A 159 -12.14 8.52 19.81
N PHE A 160 -12.53 9.65 20.43
CA PHE A 160 -11.84 10.93 20.23
C PHE A 160 -10.38 10.87 20.67
N LEU A 161 -10.08 10.29 21.84
CA LEU A 161 -8.70 10.16 22.33
C LEU A 161 -7.84 9.31 21.39
N SER A 162 -8.38 8.19 20.91
CA SER A 162 -7.71 7.32 19.93
C SER A 162 -7.45 8.07 18.61
N VAL A 163 -8.45 8.79 18.09
CA VAL A 163 -8.30 9.58 16.85
C VAL A 163 -7.27 10.71 17.01
N ILE A 164 -7.24 11.39 18.15
CA ILE A 164 -6.22 12.41 18.47
C ILE A 164 -4.82 11.77 18.51
N PHE A 165 -4.69 10.59 19.12
CA PHE A 165 -3.43 9.85 19.15
C PHE A 165 -2.96 9.48 17.74
N TRP A 166 -3.85 8.94 16.90
CA TRP A 166 -3.55 8.67 15.49
C TRP A 166 -3.09 9.93 14.72
N CYS A 167 -3.78 11.05 14.92
CA CYS A 167 -3.43 12.34 14.33
C CYS A 167 -2.03 12.79 14.77
N ALA A 168 -1.71 12.68 16.06
CA ALA A 168 -0.39 13.04 16.59
C ALA A 168 0.74 12.16 16.00
N VAL A 169 0.51 10.84 15.89
CA VAL A 169 1.47 9.91 15.26
C VAL A 169 1.67 10.22 13.79
N ASP A 170 0.60 10.49 13.04
CA ASP A 170 0.71 10.83 11.63
C ASP A 170 1.36 12.21 11.40
N TRP A 171 1.11 13.17 12.30
CA TRP A 171 1.74 14.48 12.25
C TRP A 171 3.25 14.39 12.53
N THR A 172 3.63 13.63 13.55
CA THR A 172 5.05 13.39 13.85
C THR A 172 5.75 12.66 12.70
N LEU A 173 5.14 11.62 12.13
CA LEU A 173 5.65 10.94 10.94
C LEU A 173 5.79 11.90 9.74
N TYR A 174 4.78 12.75 9.51
CA TYR A 174 4.84 13.79 8.48
C TYR A 174 6.04 14.73 8.68
N LEU A 175 6.25 15.22 9.90
CA LEU A 175 7.37 16.10 10.21
C LEU A 175 8.73 15.41 9.99
N HIS A 176 8.86 14.14 10.36
CA HIS A 176 10.10 13.38 10.15
C HIS A 176 10.39 13.14 8.66
N LEU A 177 9.38 12.71 7.89
CA LEU A 177 9.53 12.50 6.45
C LEU A 177 9.88 13.81 5.71
N HIS A 178 9.23 14.91 6.08
CA HIS A 178 9.50 16.24 5.50
C HIS A 178 10.71 16.94 6.12
N ALA A 179 11.41 16.31 7.07
CA ALA A 179 12.69 16.80 7.56
C ALA A 179 13.84 16.53 6.60
N PHE A 180 13.70 15.55 5.69
CA PHE A 180 14.73 15.18 4.71
C PHE A 180 16.13 14.96 5.34
N LYS A 181 16.19 14.58 6.62
CA LYS A 181 17.46 14.52 7.38
C LYS A 181 18.45 13.48 6.86
N SER A 182 17.95 12.44 6.21
CA SER A 182 18.77 11.34 5.68
C SER A 182 19.13 11.51 4.21
N THR A 183 18.51 12.46 3.50
CA THR A 183 18.79 12.69 2.09
C THR A 183 19.94 13.68 1.95
N GLN A 184 21.05 13.25 1.35
CA GLN A 184 22.10 14.17 0.93
C GLN A 184 21.60 14.93 -0.29
N ILE A 185 21.54 16.25 -0.19
CA ILE A 185 21.06 17.13 -1.26
C ILE A 185 22.28 17.79 -1.89
N ASP A 186 22.43 17.61 -3.18
CA ASP A 186 23.48 18.16 -4.02
C ASP A 186 22.91 18.95 -5.21
N GLU A 187 23.78 19.45 -6.08
CA GLU A 187 23.41 20.21 -7.28
C GLU A 187 22.63 19.36 -8.29
N ASP A 188 22.92 18.07 -8.35
CA ASP A 188 22.32 17.09 -9.27
C ASP A 188 20.97 16.55 -8.77
N THR A 189 20.62 16.80 -7.50
CA THR A 189 19.38 16.31 -6.90
C THR A 189 18.17 16.86 -7.66
N PRO A 190 17.27 16.03 -8.21
CA PRO A 190 16.10 16.51 -8.94
C PRO A 190 15.17 17.37 -8.09
N VAL A 191 14.50 18.36 -8.69
CA VAL A 191 13.63 19.31 -7.97
C VAL A 191 12.56 18.62 -7.13
N PHE A 192 11.97 17.52 -7.62
CA PHE A 192 10.95 16.77 -6.90
C PHE A 192 11.49 16.01 -5.67
N ALA A 193 12.80 15.78 -5.60
CA ALA A 193 13.51 15.11 -4.51
C ALA A 193 14.14 16.09 -3.51
N ARG A 194 14.06 17.40 -3.79
CA ARG A 194 14.49 18.45 -2.86
C ARG A 194 13.42 18.75 -1.81
N PRO A 195 13.79 19.23 -0.61
CA PRO A 195 12.84 19.68 0.40
C PRO A 195 11.91 20.75 -0.14
N GLN A 196 10.62 20.44 -0.19
CA GLN A 196 9.57 21.36 -0.61
C GLN A 196 8.99 22.11 0.60
N ARG A 197 8.29 23.23 0.36
CA ARG A 197 7.58 23.97 1.42
C ARG A 197 6.68 23.01 2.19
N ARG A 198 6.87 22.94 3.51
CA ARG A 198 5.99 22.15 4.39
C ARG A 198 4.61 22.80 4.44
N ARG A 199 3.57 21.98 4.50
CA ARG A 199 2.20 22.43 4.73
C ARG A 199 2.08 22.87 6.19
N SER A 200 1.27 23.90 6.42
CA SER A 200 0.91 24.25 7.79
C SER A 200 0.11 23.12 8.44
N PHE A 201 0.04 23.10 9.77
CA PHE A 201 -0.74 22.08 10.48
C PHE A 201 -2.21 22.07 10.03
N GLY A 202 -2.84 23.24 9.82
CA GLY A 202 -4.23 23.32 9.37
C GLY A 202 -4.45 22.75 7.97
N GLU A 203 -3.59 23.10 7.01
CA GLU A 203 -3.63 22.55 5.64
C GLU A 203 -3.42 21.02 5.65
N TRP A 204 -2.50 20.55 6.49
CA TRP A 204 -2.24 19.11 6.66
C TRP A 204 -3.42 18.40 7.32
N LEU A 205 -4.00 18.97 8.38
CA LEU A 205 -5.09 18.40 9.16
C LEU A 205 -6.34 18.24 8.30
N LEU A 206 -6.70 19.24 7.50
CA LEU A 206 -7.81 19.13 6.55
C LEU A 206 -7.60 17.99 5.55
N ALA A 207 -6.37 17.85 5.02
CA ALA A 207 -6.03 16.75 4.12
C ALA A 207 -6.03 15.39 4.83
N TRP A 208 -5.63 15.33 6.10
CA TRP A 208 -5.65 14.13 6.92
C TRP A 208 -7.09 13.69 7.23
N LEU A 209 -7.95 14.62 7.66
CA LEU A 209 -9.38 14.36 7.88
C LEU A 209 -10.07 13.87 6.60
N GLY A 210 -9.78 14.50 5.47
CA GLY A 210 -10.28 14.04 4.16
C GLY A 210 -9.83 12.63 3.82
N ARG A 211 -8.56 12.31 4.09
CA ARG A 211 -8.01 10.95 3.89
C ARG A 211 -8.72 9.92 4.74
N GLU A 212 -8.85 10.15 6.05
CA GLU A 212 -9.47 9.22 6.99
C GLU A 212 -10.97 9.01 6.69
N THR A 213 -11.68 10.10 6.41
CA THR A 213 -13.11 10.05 6.07
C THR A 213 -13.36 9.27 4.78
N LEU A 214 -12.51 9.44 3.76
CA LEU A 214 -12.66 8.77 2.47
C LEU A 214 -12.18 7.32 2.48
N ALA A 215 -11.41 6.89 3.48
CA ALA A 215 -10.79 5.56 3.49
C ALA A 215 -11.82 4.42 3.38
N PHE A 216 -12.84 4.43 4.23
CA PHE A 216 -13.90 3.41 4.21
C PHE A 216 -14.81 3.51 2.97
N PRO A 217 -15.33 4.68 2.56
CA PRO A 217 -16.09 4.82 1.32
C PRO A 217 -15.35 4.34 0.08
N ILE A 218 -14.07 4.69 -0.06
CA ILE A 218 -13.20 4.22 -1.17
C ILE A 218 -13.12 2.70 -1.14
N TRP A 219 -12.86 2.11 0.04
CA TRP A 219 -12.75 0.67 0.19
C TRP A 219 -14.05 -0.04 -0.19
N PHE A 220 -15.17 0.41 0.34
CA PHE A 220 -16.49 -0.15 0.06
C PHE A 220 -16.81 -0.08 -1.44
N TRP A 221 -16.58 1.07 -2.07
CA TRP A 221 -16.78 1.24 -3.51
C TRP A 221 -15.84 0.37 -4.35
N ALA A 222 -14.56 0.26 -3.97
CA ALA A 222 -13.60 -0.54 -4.72
C ALA A 222 -13.90 -2.05 -4.65
N PHE A 223 -14.35 -2.50 -3.49
CA PHE A 223 -14.54 -3.92 -3.25
C PHE A 223 -15.89 -4.41 -3.79
N TRP A 224 -16.98 -3.65 -3.60
CA TRP A 224 -18.33 -4.00 -4.09
C TRP A 224 -18.66 -3.41 -5.49
N GLY A 225 -18.08 -2.28 -5.88
CA GLY A 225 -18.38 -1.58 -7.14
C GLY A 225 -17.70 -2.17 -8.38
N GLY A 226 -17.46 -3.48 -8.43
CA GLY A 226 -16.92 -4.20 -9.60
C GLY A 226 -15.38 -4.35 -9.64
N THR A 227 -14.87 -4.88 -10.76
CA THR A 227 -13.46 -5.32 -10.92
C THR A 227 -12.71 -4.60 -12.04
N ARG A 228 -13.38 -3.66 -12.72
CA ARG A 228 -12.79 -2.91 -13.84
C ARG A 228 -11.81 -1.87 -13.34
N VAL A 229 -10.67 -1.76 -13.98
CA VAL A 229 -9.61 -0.81 -13.64
C VAL A 229 -9.23 -0.03 -14.89
N GLU A 230 -9.25 1.30 -14.81
CA GLU A 230 -8.68 2.12 -15.86
C GLU A 230 -7.23 2.45 -15.52
N TRP A 231 -6.30 2.18 -16.44
CA TRP A 231 -4.89 2.46 -16.25
C TRP A 231 -4.27 2.96 -17.56
N ARG A 232 -3.60 4.13 -17.50
CA ARG A 232 -2.98 4.80 -18.66
C ARG A 232 -3.93 4.94 -19.87
N GLY A 233 -5.19 5.31 -19.61
CA GLY A 233 -6.23 5.50 -20.64
C GLY A 233 -6.80 4.21 -21.23
N ARG A 234 -6.48 3.04 -20.66
CA ARG A 234 -7.02 1.74 -21.08
C ARG A 234 -7.84 1.09 -19.98
N LYS A 235 -8.88 0.36 -20.35
CA LYS A 235 -9.75 -0.37 -19.43
C LYS A 235 -9.32 -1.83 -19.34
N PHE A 236 -9.14 -2.28 -18.12
CA PHE A 236 -8.67 -3.61 -17.80
C PHE A 236 -9.67 -4.31 -16.88
N TRP A 237 -9.79 -5.63 -17.05
CA TRP A 237 -10.41 -6.51 -16.07
C TRP A 237 -9.31 -7.31 -15.37
N VAL A 238 -9.38 -7.35 -14.04
CA VAL A 238 -8.49 -8.15 -13.20
C VAL A 238 -9.30 -9.34 -12.68
N GLY A 239 -8.86 -10.53 -13.04
CA GLY A 239 -9.48 -11.78 -12.64
C GLY A 239 -8.87 -12.37 -11.37
N MET A 240 -9.45 -13.50 -10.92
CA MET A 240 -8.89 -14.34 -9.85
C MET A 240 -7.54 -14.97 -10.25
N ASP A 241 -7.22 -14.98 -11.54
CA ASP A 241 -5.93 -15.41 -12.09
C ASP A 241 -4.80 -14.39 -11.85
N MET A 242 -5.09 -13.26 -11.23
CA MET A 242 -4.17 -12.14 -10.99
C MET A 242 -3.57 -11.55 -12.29
N LYS A 243 -4.15 -11.88 -13.45
CA LYS A 243 -3.73 -11.38 -14.75
C LYS A 243 -4.64 -10.26 -15.23
N VAL A 244 -4.10 -9.49 -16.15
CA VAL A 244 -4.78 -8.35 -16.76
C VAL A 244 -5.33 -8.74 -18.11
N HIS A 245 -6.64 -8.54 -18.30
CA HIS A 245 -7.30 -8.71 -19.58
C HIS A 245 -7.74 -7.32 -20.07
N GLU A 246 -7.24 -6.88 -21.22
CA GLU A 246 -7.65 -5.60 -21.80
C GLU A 246 -9.06 -5.74 -22.38
N LEU A 247 -9.94 -4.80 -22.02
CA LEU A 247 -11.29 -4.74 -22.56
C LEU A 247 -11.24 -3.87 -23.82
N ASP A 248 -11.03 -4.50 -24.97
CA ASP A 248 -11.07 -3.81 -26.26
C ASP A 248 -12.54 -3.56 -26.64
N GLU A 249 -13.02 -2.32 -26.54
CA GLU A 249 -14.43 -1.95 -26.84
C GLU A 249 -14.83 -2.23 -28.29
N LYS A 250 -13.87 -2.52 -29.18
CA LYS A 250 -14.13 -2.73 -30.61
C LYS A 250 -14.28 -4.18 -31.07
N ASN A 251 -13.85 -5.20 -30.31
CA ASN A 251 -13.81 -6.58 -30.86
C ASN A 251 -14.21 -7.72 -29.92
N GLY A 252 -14.67 -7.49 -28.68
CA GLY A 252 -15.27 -8.54 -27.84
C GLY A 252 -14.36 -9.75 -27.51
N GLN A 253 -13.07 -9.70 -27.87
CA GLN A 253 -12.06 -10.72 -27.56
C GLN A 253 -11.19 -10.22 -26.40
N THR A 254 -11.23 -10.95 -25.28
CA THR A 254 -10.34 -10.77 -24.14
C THR A 254 -9.04 -11.53 -24.38
N GLU A 255 -7.99 -10.82 -24.75
CA GLU A 255 -6.62 -11.34 -24.80
C GLU A 255 -5.84 -10.86 -23.57
N PRO A 256 -5.00 -11.72 -22.95
CA PRO A 256 -4.09 -11.30 -21.89
C PRO A 256 -3.03 -10.35 -22.47
N VAL A 257 -2.86 -9.17 -21.87
CA VAL A 257 -1.96 -8.13 -22.38
C VAL A 257 -0.66 -8.07 -21.59
N LEU A 258 0.46 -8.08 -22.30
CA LEU A 258 1.79 -7.86 -21.72
C LEU A 258 1.94 -6.41 -21.26
N ASN A 259 2.22 -6.25 -19.97
CA ASN A 259 2.45 -5.00 -19.28
C ASN A 259 3.72 -4.33 -19.86
N GLY A 260 3.57 -3.15 -20.46
CA GLY A 260 4.69 -2.37 -21.03
C GLY A 260 4.76 -2.28 -22.56
N HIS A 261 4.04 -3.12 -23.30
CA HIS A 261 3.93 -2.95 -24.76
C HIS A 261 2.83 -1.92 -25.08
N SER A 262 3.22 -0.70 -25.45
CA SER A 262 2.33 0.23 -26.14
C SER A 262 2.14 -0.30 -27.56
N LYS A 263 0.90 -0.67 -27.95
CA LYS A 263 0.58 -0.70 -29.38
C LYS A 263 0.86 0.71 -29.91
N GLN A 264 1.79 0.84 -30.86
CA GLN A 264 2.06 2.12 -31.51
C GLN A 264 0.72 2.72 -31.94
N ARG A 265 0.50 3.98 -31.56
CA ARG A 265 -0.63 4.77 -32.03
C ARG A 265 -0.54 4.76 -33.55
N LYS A 266 -1.47 4.09 -34.23
CA LYS A 266 -1.64 4.27 -35.67
C LYS A 266 -2.08 5.73 -35.83
N GLU A 267 -1.22 6.54 -36.45
CA GLU A 267 -1.56 7.86 -36.95
C GLU A 267 -2.68 7.77 -38.00
#